data_AF-A0A921SYE8-F1
#
_entry.id   AF-A0A921SYE8-F1
#
_cell.length_a   1.000
_cell.length_b   1.000
_cell.length_c   1.000
_cell.angle_alpha   90.00
_cell.angle_beta   90.00
_cell.angle_gamma   90.00
#
_symmetry.space_group_name_H-M   'P 1'
#
loop_
_entity.id
_entity.type
_entity.pdbx_description
1 polymer ?
#
loop_
_entity_poly.entity_id
_entity_poly.type
_entity_poly.pdbx_seq_one_letter_code
_entity_poly.pdbx_strand_id
1 'polypeptide(L)'
;MIDDRAAQLLRERPADRTWLLCDDVPRTDFDEAAAAAGIAPIGCAWIEIDQERARQILVHLLSTSMAHGHALMPAHRARWLADQFLSSAGKFGTRFATNTEGLPEASGASWKPATEHVFDAGVIALGSSGASCYWVAEDS
;
A
#
# COMPACT_ATOMS: atom_id res chain seq x y z
N MET A 1 -4.24 13.45 -8.04
CA MET A 1 -2.77 13.55 -8.10
C MET A 1 -2.20 13.79 -6.71
N ILE A 2 -1.24 12.96 -6.29
CA ILE A 2 -0.51 13.11 -5.03
C ILE A 2 0.49 14.27 -5.15
N ASP A 3 0.76 14.96 -4.04
CA ASP A 3 1.82 15.97 -3.98
C ASP A 3 3.21 15.34 -4.19
N ASP A 4 4.09 16.01 -4.95
CA ASP A 4 5.42 15.50 -5.30
C ASP A 4 6.28 15.21 -4.07
N ARG A 5 6.16 16.04 -3.02
CA ARG A 5 6.88 15.84 -1.78
C ARG A 5 6.34 14.63 -1.03
N ALA A 6 5.03 14.43 -1.00
CA ALA A 6 4.42 13.23 -0.43
C ALA A 6 4.87 11.96 -1.18
N ALA A 7 4.87 11.99 -2.52
CA ALA A 7 5.33 10.86 -3.33
C ALA A 7 6.81 10.53 -3.10
N GLN A 8 7.67 11.55 -2.99
CA GLN A 8 9.08 11.36 -2.65
C GLN A 8 9.22 10.69 -1.27
N LEU A 9 8.49 11.15 -0.27
CA LEU A 9 8.56 10.59 1.09
C LEU A 9 8.05 9.15 1.17
N LEU A 10 7.04 8.78 0.38
CA LEU A 10 6.60 7.39 0.27
C LEU A 10 7.72 6.50 -0.31
N ARG A 11 8.42 6.96 -1.35
CA ARG A 11 9.53 6.21 -1.97
C ARG A 11 10.77 6.12 -1.09
N GLU A 12 11.02 7.14 -0.28
CA GLU A 12 12.15 7.20 0.66
C GLU A 12 11.91 6.44 1.97
N ARG A 13 10.74 5.80 2.14
CA ARG A 13 10.46 4.96 3.30
C ARG A 13 11.54 3.87 3.40
N PRO A 14 12.28 3.76 4.52
CA PRO A 14 13.33 2.75 4.66
C PRO A 14 12.73 1.34 4.57
N ALA A 15 13.09 0.59 3.52
CA ALA A 15 12.65 -0.78 3.22
C ALA A 15 13.72 -1.42 2.33
N ASP A 16 13.71 -2.74 2.18
CA ASP A 16 14.52 -3.38 1.12
C ASP A 16 13.98 -3.02 -0.26
N ARG A 17 12.65 -2.92 -0.38
CA ARG A 17 12.02 -2.45 -1.59
C ARG A 17 10.70 -1.73 -1.34
N THR A 18 10.45 -0.70 -2.14
CA THR A 18 9.19 0.04 -2.16
C THR A 18 8.73 0.25 -3.59
N TRP A 19 7.47 -0.06 -3.86
CA TRP A 19 6.80 0.22 -5.13
C TRP A 19 5.77 1.31 -4.91
N LEU A 20 5.78 2.30 -5.80
CA LEU A 20 4.80 3.39 -5.81
C LEU A 20 4.32 3.65 -7.23
N LEU A 21 3.03 3.43 -7.45
CA LEU A 21 2.28 3.88 -8.61
C LEU A 21 1.25 4.93 -8.16
N CYS A 22 1.22 6.05 -8.85
CA CYS A 22 0.12 7.01 -8.81
C CYS A 22 -0.05 7.50 -10.25
N ASP A 23 -1.05 6.99 -10.97
CA ASP A 23 -1.34 7.42 -12.33
C ASP A 23 -2.78 7.95 -12.44
N ASP A 24 -3.03 8.78 -13.45
CA ASP A 24 -4.36 9.28 -13.77
C ASP A 24 -5.07 8.34 -14.77
N VAL A 25 -4.70 7.04 -14.77
CA VAL A 25 -5.27 6.02 -15.66
C VAL A 25 -6.17 5.11 -14.83
N PRO A 26 -7.50 5.22 -14.94
CA PRO A 26 -8.41 4.35 -14.23
C PRO A 26 -8.18 2.89 -14.63
N ARG A 27 -8.24 1.99 -13.64
CA ARG A 27 -8.12 0.55 -13.84
C ARG A 27 -9.30 -0.14 -13.21
N THR A 28 -9.74 -1.24 -13.83
CA THR A 28 -10.90 -2.00 -13.36
C THR A 28 -10.53 -3.17 -12.46
N ASP A 29 -9.26 -3.57 -12.50
CA ASP A 29 -8.76 -4.76 -11.86
C ASP A 29 -7.48 -4.48 -11.02
N PHE A 30 -7.33 -5.22 -9.92
CA PHE A 30 -6.22 -5.03 -9.00
C PHE A 30 -4.91 -5.62 -9.55
N ASP A 31 -4.96 -6.70 -10.33
CA ASP A 31 -3.75 -7.25 -10.97
C ASP A 31 -3.19 -6.30 -12.03
N GLU A 32 -4.06 -5.61 -12.78
CA GLU A 32 -3.62 -4.57 -13.73
C GLU A 32 -2.87 -3.43 -13.03
N ALA A 33 -3.35 -3.00 -11.87
CA ALA A 33 -2.69 -1.96 -11.08
C ALA A 33 -1.40 -2.45 -10.44
N ALA A 34 -1.38 -3.70 -9.93
CA ALA A 34 -0.18 -4.33 -9.40
C ALA A 34 0.91 -4.46 -10.47
N ALA A 35 0.55 -4.97 -11.66
CA ALA A 35 1.46 -5.12 -12.78
C ALA A 35 2.03 -3.77 -13.24
N ALA A 36 1.19 -2.73 -13.32
CA ALA A 36 1.63 -1.37 -13.65
C ALA A 36 2.59 -0.79 -12.60
N ALA A 37 2.43 -1.18 -11.32
CA ALA A 37 3.35 -0.82 -10.25
C ALA A 37 4.64 -1.65 -10.24
N GLY A 38 4.71 -2.76 -11.00
CA GLY A 38 5.85 -3.68 -11.02
C GLY A 38 5.79 -4.78 -9.95
N ILE A 39 4.58 -5.14 -9.52
CA ILE A 39 4.29 -6.20 -8.53
C ILE A 39 3.63 -7.37 -9.23
N ALA A 40 3.89 -8.60 -8.76
CA ALA A 40 3.25 -9.77 -9.32
C ALA A 40 1.72 -9.74 -9.06
N PRO A 41 0.90 -10.00 -10.08
CA PRO A 41 -0.50 -10.33 -9.91
C PRO A 41 -0.71 -11.46 -8.90
N ILE A 42 -1.71 -11.34 -8.03
CA ILE A 42 -2.06 -12.38 -7.05
C ILE A 42 -3.50 -12.91 -7.23
N GLY A 43 -4.26 -12.36 -8.18
CA GLY A 43 -5.58 -12.87 -8.57
C GLY A 43 -6.58 -12.91 -7.41
N CYS A 44 -7.22 -14.06 -7.19
CA CYS A 44 -8.22 -14.23 -6.12
C CYS A 44 -7.65 -14.12 -4.69
N ALA A 45 -6.36 -13.83 -4.53
CA ALA A 45 -5.72 -13.56 -3.26
C ALA A 45 -5.94 -12.13 -2.74
N TRP A 46 -6.40 -11.20 -3.60
CA TRP A 46 -6.73 -9.84 -3.19
C TRP A 46 -7.84 -9.84 -2.14
N ILE A 47 -7.62 -9.10 -1.06
CA ILE A 47 -8.61 -8.86 -0.02
C ILE A 47 -9.10 -7.43 -0.19
N GLU A 48 -10.34 -7.27 -0.65
CA GLU A 48 -10.98 -5.96 -0.77
C GLU A 48 -11.35 -5.42 0.61
N ILE A 49 -11.00 -4.16 0.87
CA ILE A 49 -11.12 -3.51 2.17
C ILE A 49 -11.74 -2.12 2.02
N ASP A 50 -12.28 -1.58 3.13
CA ASP A 50 -12.74 -0.20 3.14
C ASP A 50 -11.57 0.81 3.27
N GLN A 51 -11.89 2.09 3.09
CA GLN A 51 -10.91 3.17 3.13
C GLN A 51 -10.26 3.34 4.51
N GLU A 52 -11.01 3.15 5.61
CA GLU A 52 -10.42 3.28 6.95
C GLU A 52 -9.39 2.18 7.16
N ARG A 53 -9.70 0.96 6.72
CA ARG A 53 -8.82 -0.17 6.82
C ARG A 53 -7.57 0.00 5.98
N ALA A 54 -7.72 0.46 4.75
CA ALA A 54 -6.60 0.81 3.87
C ALA A 54 -5.68 1.83 4.54
N ARG A 55 -6.26 2.84 5.20
CA ARG A 55 -5.49 3.84 5.92
C ARG A 55 -4.74 3.26 7.11
N GLN A 56 -5.37 2.39 7.91
CA GLN A 56 -4.70 1.74 9.05
C GLN A 56 -3.48 0.93 8.61
N ILE A 57 -3.62 0.17 7.52
CA ILE A 57 -2.51 -0.60 6.94
C ILE A 57 -1.39 0.34 6.50
N LEU A 58 -1.70 1.37 5.71
CA LEU A 58 -0.70 2.34 5.24
C LEU A 58 0.00 3.06 6.39
N VAL A 59 -0.75 3.51 7.41
CA VAL A 59 -0.17 4.16 8.60
C VAL A 59 0.83 3.24 9.26
N HIS A 60 0.47 1.96 9.44
CA HIS A 60 1.34 0.97 10.07
C HIS A 60 2.60 0.71 9.22
N LEU A 61 2.45 0.46 7.91
CA LEU A 61 3.59 0.23 7.00
C LEU A 61 4.56 1.41 6.93
N LEU A 62 4.03 2.63 7.04
CA LEU A 62 4.82 3.85 7.01
C LEU A 62 5.49 4.13 8.35
N SER A 63 4.81 3.87 9.47
CA SER A 63 5.36 4.16 10.80
C SER A 63 6.31 3.10 11.33
N THR A 64 6.23 1.86 10.84
CA THR A 64 6.84 0.69 11.46
C THR A 64 7.48 -0.22 10.40
N SER A 65 8.67 -0.75 10.67
CA SER A 65 9.30 -1.82 9.87
C SER A 65 8.57 -3.14 10.11
N MET A 66 8.32 -3.92 9.06
CA MET A 66 7.61 -5.21 9.15
C MET A 66 8.48 -6.34 9.70
N ALA A 67 9.79 -6.29 9.46
CA ALA A 67 10.72 -7.33 9.90
C ALA A 67 11.09 -7.22 11.39
N HIS A 68 11.09 -6.00 11.93
CA HIS A 68 11.66 -5.72 13.25
C HIS A 68 10.75 -4.91 14.18
N GLY A 69 9.61 -4.42 13.70
CA GLY A 69 8.67 -3.61 14.50
C GLY A 69 9.23 -2.27 14.97
N HIS A 70 10.38 -1.81 14.47
CA HIS A 70 10.96 -0.54 14.91
C HIS A 70 10.28 0.65 14.23
N ALA A 71 10.21 1.78 14.95
CA ALA A 71 9.60 2.99 14.43
C ALA A 71 10.46 3.64 13.32
N LEU A 72 9.85 3.87 12.16
CA LEU A 72 10.45 4.51 10.99
C LEU A 72 10.13 6.01 10.96
N MET A 73 8.89 6.38 11.30
CA MET A 73 8.47 7.78 11.36
C MET A 73 7.31 7.99 12.35
N PRO A 74 7.07 9.25 12.79
CA PRO A 74 5.95 9.55 13.67
C PRO A 74 4.58 9.24 13.05
N ALA A 75 3.64 8.73 13.86
CA ALA A 75 2.31 8.32 13.41
C ALA A 75 1.50 9.43 12.71
N HIS A 76 1.64 10.69 13.14
CA HIS A 76 0.96 11.82 12.48
C HIS A 76 1.45 12.03 11.05
N ARG A 77 2.76 11.82 10.79
CA ARG A 77 3.36 11.93 9.46
C ARG A 77 2.93 10.77 8.58
N ALA A 78 2.90 9.56 9.14
CA ALA A 78 2.39 8.37 8.46
C ALA A 78 0.90 8.52 8.08
N ARG A 79 0.05 9.04 8.99
CA ARG A 79 -1.36 9.36 8.74
C ARG A 79 -1.51 10.36 7.60
N TRP A 80 -0.76 11.46 7.64
CA TRP A 80 -0.80 12.46 6.59
C TRP A 80 -0.41 11.87 5.22
N LEU A 81 0.66 11.08 5.13
CA LEU A 81 1.07 10.40 3.90
C LEU A 81 0.02 9.40 3.39
N ALA A 82 -0.57 8.61 4.30
CA ALA A 82 -1.63 7.67 3.96
C ALA A 82 -2.86 8.40 3.38
N ASP A 83 -3.26 9.53 3.98
CA ASP A 83 -4.37 10.34 3.47
C ASP A 83 -4.07 10.96 2.10
N GLN A 84 -2.83 11.40 1.86
CA GLN A 84 -2.40 11.88 0.54
C GLN A 84 -2.47 10.76 -0.51
N PHE A 85 -1.98 9.57 -0.19
CA PHE A 85 -2.02 8.41 -1.08
C PHE A 85 -3.45 7.98 -1.40
N LEU A 86 -4.31 7.78 -0.40
CA LEU A 86 -5.68 7.31 -0.61
C LEU A 86 -6.51 8.33 -1.42
N SER A 87 -6.25 9.62 -1.24
CA SER A 87 -6.92 10.67 -2.00
C SER A 87 -6.45 10.76 -3.47
N SER A 88 -5.31 10.15 -3.81
CA SER A 88 -4.69 10.29 -5.13
C SER A 88 -5.42 9.53 -6.23
N ALA A 89 -6.02 8.37 -5.92
CA ALA A 89 -6.84 7.58 -6.83
C ALA A 89 -8.27 8.15 -7.01
N GLY A 90 -8.70 9.05 -6.12
CA GLY A 90 -10.01 9.70 -6.15
C GLY A 90 -10.70 9.68 -4.78
N LYS A 91 -11.71 10.56 -4.61
CA LYS A 91 -12.44 10.73 -3.33
C LYS A 91 -13.70 9.89 -3.19
N PHE A 92 -14.28 9.42 -4.30
CA PHE A 92 -15.58 8.76 -4.31
C PHE A 92 -15.53 7.50 -5.16
N GLY A 93 -16.17 6.43 -4.66
CA GLY A 93 -16.24 5.14 -5.38
C GLY A 93 -14.91 4.39 -5.48
N THR A 94 -13.90 4.81 -4.72
CA THR A 94 -12.58 4.15 -4.72
C THR A 94 -12.68 2.79 -4.03
N ARG A 95 -12.18 1.75 -4.70
CA ARG A 95 -12.04 0.40 -4.16
C ARG A 95 -10.62 0.18 -3.70
N PHE A 96 -10.44 -0.53 -2.59
CA PHE A 96 -9.12 -0.77 -2.01
C PHE A 96 -8.86 -2.26 -1.84
N ALA A 97 -7.66 -2.72 -2.11
CA ALA A 97 -7.26 -4.10 -1.87
C ALA A 97 -5.89 -4.20 -1.19
N THR A 98 -5.69 -5.29 -0.46
CA THR A 98 -4.43 -5.67 0.19
C THR A 98 -4.22 -7.18 0.07
N ASN A 99 -3.09 -7.69 0.56
CA ASN A 99 -2.80 -9.12 0.63
C ASN A 99 -2.88 -9.72 2.05
N THR A 100 -3.20 -8.93 3.07
CA THR A 100 -3.20 -9.37 4.47
C THR A 100 -4.57 -9.31 5.15
N GLU A 101 -4.91 -10.39 5.85
CA GLU A 101 -6.01 -10.44 6.83
C GLU A 101 -5.50 -9.92 8.17
N GLY A 102 -5.47 -8.60 8.35
CA GLY A 102 -4.94 -8.03 9.59
C GLY A 102 -4.07 -6.81 9.37
N LEU A 103 -3.50 -6.32 10.47
CA LEU A 103 -2.37 -5.43 10.35
C LEU A 103 -1.14 -6.31 10.16
N PRO A 104 -0.14 -5.88 9.37
CA PRO A 104 1.17 -6.50 9.38
C PRO A 104 1.61 -6.66 10.85
N GLU A 105 2.18 -7.80 11.23
CA GLU A 105 2.60 -8.18 12.60
C GLU A 105 1.49 -8.56 13.62
N ALA A 106 0.19 -8.43 13.30
CA ALA A 106 -0.84 -8.91 14.23
C ALA A 106 -0.78 -10.43 14.39
N SER A 107 -0.84 -10.94 15.64
CA SER A 107 -0.85 -12.38 15.92
C SER A 107 -2.00 -13.06 15.17
N GLY A 108 -1.67 -13.97 14.24
CA GLY A 108 -2.65 -14.67 13.40
C GLY A 108 -2.96 -13.99 12.06
N ALA A 109 -2.25 -12.91 11.70
CA ALA A 109 -2.34 -12.33 10.36
C ALA A 109 -1.86 -13.37 9.32
N SER A 110 -2.75 -13.71 8.39
CA SER A 110 -2.39 -14.48 7.20
C SER A 110 -2.19 -13.49 6.05
N TRP A 111 -1.17 -13.70 5.21
CA TRP A 111 -1.04 -12.96 3.96
C TRP A 111 -0.61 -13.88 2.83
N LYS A 112 -0.95 -13.47 1.61
CA LYS A 112 -0.47 -14.13 0.39
C LYS A 112 0.62 -13.25 -0.22
N PRO A 113 1.88 -13.72 -0.33
CA PRO A 113 2.95 -12.89 -0.85
C PRO A 113 2.70 -12.48 -2.29
N ALA A 114 2.96 -11.21 -2.60
CA ALA A 114 2.96 -10.67 -3.97
C ALA A 114 4.39 -10.49 -4.51
N THR A 115 5.40 -10.81 -3.69
CA THR A 115 6.83 -10.72 -4.01
C THR A 115 7.58 -11.95 -3.49
N GLU A 116 8.87 -12.07 -3.83
CA GLU A 116 9.75 -13.13 -3.34
C GLU A 116 10.32 -12.86 -1.93
N HIS A 117 9.99 -11.70 -1.35
CA HIS A 117 10.51 -11.27 -0.06
C HIS A 117 9.81 -11.95 1.12
N VAL A 118 10.49 -12.02 2.27
CA VAL A 118 9.97 -12.68 3.49
C VAL A 118 8.70 -11.99 3.99
N PHE A 119 8.71 -10.65 4.01
CA PHE A 119 7.56 -9.84 4.39
C PHE A 119 7.22 -8.90 3.25
N ASP A 120 5.96 -8.89 2.83
CA ASP A 120 5.47 -7.90 1.89
C ASP A 120 3.99 -7.57 2.12
N ALA A 121 3.69 -6.29 2.03
CA ALA A 121 2.33 -5.79 2.21
C ALA A 121 2.17 -4.43 1.57
N GLY A 122 0.92 -4.12 1.24
CA GLY A 122 0.59 -2.85 0.64
C GLY A 122 -0.89 -2.66 0.42
N VAL A 123 -1.21 -1.56 -0.25
CA VAL A 123 -2.56 -1.18 -0.62
C VAL A 123 -2.58 -0.78 -2.09
N ILE A 124 -3.56 -1.31 -2.82
CA ILE A 124 -3.97 -0.84 -4.13
C ILE A 124 -5.28 -0.08 -3.98
N ALA A 125 -5.38 1.08 -4.63
CA ALA A 125 -6.57 1.92 -4.71
C ALA A 125 -6.97 2.08 -6.19
N LEU A 126 -8.21 1.73 -6.51
CA LEU A 126 -8.80 1.88 -7.84
C LEU A 126 -9.93 2.90 -7.76
N GLY A 127 -9.76 4.08 -8.36
CA GLY A 127 -10.79 5.11 -8.41
C GLY A 127 -11.09 5.56 -9.83
N SER A 128 -12.13 6.39 -9.96
CA SER A 128 -12.56 6.90 -11.27
C SER A 128 -11.57 7.89 -11.90
N SER A 129 -10.67 8.47 -11.10
CA SER A 129 -9.63 9.40 -11.55
C SER A 129 -8.28 8.74 -11.82
N GLY A 130 -8.09 7.47 -11.44
CA GLY A 130 -6.79 6.82 -11.58
C GLY A 130 -6.63 5.59 -10.71
N ALA A 131 -5.44 4.99 -10.77
CA ALA A 131 -5.04 3.91 -9.88
C ALA A 131 -3.83 4.33 -9.04
N SER A 132 -3.73 3.76 -7.85
CA SER A 132 -2.56 3.94 -7.01
C SER A 132 -2.20 2.64 -6.32
N CYS A 133 -0.90 2.36 -6.22
CA CYS A 133 -0.37 1.20 -5.54
C CYS A 133 0.80 1.65 -4.67
N TYR A 134 0.76 1.28 -3.40
CA TYR A 134 1.89 1.44 -2.50
C TYR A 134 2.17 0.09 -1.85
N TRP A 135 3.38 -0.39 -2.03
CA TRP A 135 3.80 -1.70 -1.54
C TRP A 135 5.21 -1.65 -1.00
N VAL A 136 5.43 -2.43 0.04
CA VAL A 136 6.71 -2.51 0.74
C VAL A 136 7.08 -3.97 0.86
N ALA A 137 8.37 -4.26 0.74
CA ALA A 137 8.92 -5.56 1.06
C ALA A 137 10.20 -5.45 1.89
N GLU A 138 10.40 -6.44 2.77
CA GLU A 138 11.53 -6.58 3.69
C GLU A 138 11.96 -8.05 3.81
N ASP A 139 13.27 -8.31 3.90
CA ASP A 139 13.89 -9.64 3.88
C ASP A 139 14.52 -10.10 5.21
N SER A 140 14.21 -9.40 6.31
CA SER A 140 14.77 -9.56 7.67
C SER A 140 16.07 -8.84 7.97
#